data_AF-A0A0P7C678-F1
#
_entry.id   AF-A0A0P7C678-F1
#
_cell.length_a   1.000
_cell.length_b   1.000
_cell.length_c   1.000
_cell.angle_alpha   90.00
_cell.angle_beta   90.00
_cell.angle_gamma   90.00
#
_symmetry.space_group_name_H-M   'P 1'
#
loop_
_entity.id
_entity.type
_entity.pdbx_description
1 polymer ?
#
loop_
_entity_poly.entity_id
_entity_poly.type
_entity_poly.pdbx_seq_one_letter_code
_entity_poly.pdbx_strand_id
1 'polypeptide(L)' 'MSAIDDPVLRAVTANDLLWNGTPGPKDLRTIRGEAILEAIDAGRTYEEIADHLHVQPSDLAWMIEPHRPR' A
#
# COMPACT_ATOMS: atom_id res chain seq x y z
N MET A 1 12.12 2.69 15.10
CA MET A 1 11.85 2.63 13.65
C MET A 1 11.30 3.99 13.27
N SER A 2 12.03 4.79 12.48
CA SER A 2 11.44 6.01 11.91
C SER A 2 10.23 5.60 11.09
N ALA A 3 9.11 6.29 11.29
CA ALA A 3 7.97 6.16 10.39
C ALA A 3 8.44 6.49 8.96
N ILE A 4 8.00 5.70 7.98
CA ILE A 4 8.24 6.02 6.57
C ILE A 4 7.21 7.09 6.20
N ASP A 5 7.64 8.34 6.10
CA ASP A 5 6.77 9.48 5.83
C ASP A 5 6.22 9.49 4.41
N ASP A 6 6.93 8.88 3.45
CA ASP A 6 6.44 8.72 2.08
C ASP A 6 5.41 7.58 2.01
N PRO A 7 4.13 7.86 1.68
CA PRO A 7 3.09 6.84 1.62
C PRO A 7 3.34 5.79 0.54
N VAL A 8 3.97 6.14 -0.59
CA VAL A 8 4.31 5.17 -1.64
C VAL A 8 5.39 4.21 -1.13
N LEU A 9 6.45 4.74 -0.53
CA LEU A 9 7.54 3.91 0.01
C LEU A 9 7.04 3.01 1.15
N ARG A 10 6.11 3.49 1.97
CA ARG A 10 5.47 2.69 3.03
C ARG A 10 4.62 1.57 2.44
N ALA A 11 3.85 1.83 1.39
CA ALA A 11 3.06 0.81 0.69
C ALA A 11 3.95 -0.28 0.07
N VAL A 12 5.05 0.12 -0.60
CA VAL A 12 6.04 -0.80 -1.19
C VAL A 12 6.68 -1.66 -0.10
N THR A 13 7.16 -1.04 0.97
CA THR A 13 7.80 -1.76 2.08
C THR A 13 6.85 -2.78 2.71
N ALA A 14 5.60 -2.40 2.97
CA ALA A 14 4.60 -3.31 3.50
C ALA A 14 4.28 -4.46 2.52
N ASN A 15 4.26 -4.17 1.21
CA ASN A 15 4.07 -5.17 0.17
C ASN A 15 5.22 -6.18 0.12
N ASP A 16 6.46 -5.74 0.18
CA ASP A 16 7.64 -6.62 0.17
C ASP A 16 7.69 -7.52 1.42
N LEU A 17 7.35 -6.94 2.58
CA LEU A 17 7.28 -7.67 3.85
C LEU A 17 6.16 -8.74 3.87
N LEU A 18 5.08 -8.56 3.09
CA LEU A 18 4.02 -9.57 2.99
C LEU A 18 4.53 -10.86 2.34
N TRP A 19 5.48 -10.75 1.40
CA TRP A 19 5.95 -11.86 0.59
C TRP A 19 7.28 -12.46 1.09
N ASN A 20 8.01 -11.77 1.96
CA ASN A 20 9.28 -12.25 2.50
C ASN A 20 9.15 -13.17 3.73
N GLY A 21 7.92 -13.57 4.11
CA GLY A 21 7.68 -14.51 5.21
C GLY A 21 7.71 -13.90 6.61
N THR A 22 7.61 -12.57 6.74
CA THR A 22 7.50 -11.90 8.04
C THR A 22 6.20 -12.30 8.75
N PRO A 23 6.22 -12.64 10.06
CA PRO A 23 5.00 -12.87 10.83
C PRO A 23 4.13 -11.60 10.89
N GLY A 24 2.81 -11.74 10.76
CA GLY A 24 1.84 -10.63 10.85
C GLY A 24 1.28 -10.10 9.52
N PRO A 25 0.82 -10.96 8.59
CA PRO A 25 0.35 -10.52 7.27
C PRO A 25 -0.99 -9.76 7.28
N LYS A 26 -1.68 -9.63 8.43
CA LYS A 26 -2.87 -8.77 8.56
C LYS A 26 -2.51 -7.31 8.78
N ASP A 27 -1.53 -7.04 9.62
CA ASP A 27 -1.07 -5.68 9.92
C ASP A 27 -0.39 -5.07 8.70
N LEU A 28 0.41 -5.84 7.98
CA LEU A 28 1.05 -5.39 6.74
C LEU A 28 0.05 -5.08 5.62
N ARG A 29 -1.04 -5.87 5.49
CA ARG A 29 -2.11 -5.55 4.52
C ARG A 29 -2.81 -4.24 4.86
N THR A 30 -3.03 -3.98 6.15
CA THR A 30 -3.64 -2.74 6.66
C THR A 30 -2.74 -1.55 6.38
N ILE A 31 -1.46 -1.63 6.78
CA ILE A 31 -0.47 -0.57 6.53
C ILE A 31 -0.37 -0.26 5.05
N ARG A 32 -0.34 -1.29 4.19
CA ARG A 32 -0.30 -1.12 2.73
C ARG A 32 -1.56 -0.41 2.22
N GLY A 33 -2.75 -0.84 2.64
CA GLY A 33 -4.02 -0.25 2.20
C GLY A 33 -4.16 1.22 2.60
N GLU A 34 -3.83 1.55 3.85
CA GLU A 34 -3.82 2.93 4.36
C GLU A 34 -2.81 3.82 3.63
N ALA A 35 -1.60 3.30 3.38
CA ALA A 35 -0.57 4.04 2.67
C ALA A 35 -0.92 4.28 1.19
N ILE A 36 -1.60 3.34 0.52
CA ILE A 36 -2.10 3.56 -0.84
C ILE A 36 -3.16 4.67 -0.86
N LEU A 37 -4.10 4.68 0.10
CA LEU A 37 -5.10 5.75 0.20
C LEU A 37 -4.45 7.11 0.43
N GLU A 38 -3.47 7.19 1.33
CA GLU A 38 -2.75 8.43 1.60
C GLU A 38 -1.95 8.92 0.39
N ALA A 39 -1.37 8.02 -0.41
CA ALA A 39 -0.70 8.38 -1.66
C ALA A 39 -1.70 8.96 -2.68
N ILE A 40 -2.90 8.38 -2.78
CA ILE A 40 -3.98 8.89 -3.64
C ILE A 40 -4.44 10.27 -3.16
N ASP A 41 -4.65 10.45 -1.86
CA ASP A 41 -5.04 11.74 -1.27
C ASP A 41 -3.95 12.82 -1.46
N ALA A 42 -2.68 12.41 -1.52
CA ALA A 42 -1.55 13.27 -1.87
C ALA A 42 -1.42 13.56 -3.38
N GLY A 43 -2.32 13.03 -4.21
CA GLY A 43 -2.41 13.30 -5.65
C GLY A 43 -1.60 12.34 -6.54
N ARG A 44 -1.11 11.21 -6.01
CA ARG A 44 -0.50 10.16 -6.83
C ARG A 44 -1.55 9.41 -7.64
N THR A 45 -1.20 8.99 -8.85
CA THR A 45 -2.11 8.22 -9.68
C THR A 45 -2.08 6.73 -9.32
N TYR A 46 -3.14 6.01 -9.70
CA TYR A 46 -3.18 4.55 -9.54
C TYR A 46 -2.06 3.87 -10.34
N GLU A 47 -1.73 4.41 -11.52
CA GLU A 47 -0.66 3.90 -12.37
C GLU A 47 0.71 4.05 -11.72
N GLU A 48 1.02 5.22 -11.16
CA GLU A 48 2.29 5.47 -10.47
C GLU A 48 2.46 4.52 -9.28
N ILE A 49 1.42 4.40 -8.45
CA ILE A 49 1.44 3.54 -7.27
C ILE A 49 1.61 2.07 -7.69
N ALA A 50 0.86 1.62 -8.71
CA ALA A 50 0.91 0.24 -9.18
C ALA A 50 2.28 -0.14 -9.75
N ASP A 51 2.92 0.77 -10.48
CA ASP A 51 4.28 0.59 -11.02
C ASP A 51 5.28 0.38 -9.89
N HIS A 52 5.22 1.20 -8.84
CA HIS A 52 6.07 1.07 -7.66
C HIS A 52 5.85 -0.23 -6.88
N LEU A 53 4.61 -0.72 -6.81
CA LEU A 53 4.29 -1.99 -6.14
C LEU A 53 4.50 -3.22 -7.04
N HIS A 54 4.84 -3.04 -8.32
CA HIS A 54 4.92 -4.09 -9.34
C HIS A 54 3.63 -4.93 -9.45
N VAL A 55 2.48 -4.27 -9.41
CA VAL A 55 1.14 -4.88 -9.54
C VAL A 55 0.35 -4.22 -10.66
N GLN A 56 -0.81 -4.77 -11.01
CA GLN A 56 -1.71 -4.09 -11.94
C GLN A 56 -2.49 -2.97 -11.22
N PRO A 57 -2.81 -1.84 -11.88
CA PRO A 57 -3.65 -0.79 -11.29
C PRO A 57 -5.01 -1.31 -10.78
N SER A 58 -5.57 -2.34 -11.43
CA SER A 58 -6.79 -3.02 -10.98
C SER A 58 -6.64 -3.72 -9.63
N ASP A 59 -5.42 -4.17 -9.28
CA ASP A 59 -5.16 -4.85 -8.01
C ASP A 59 -5.25 -3.88 -6.84
N LEU A 60 -4.89 -2.60 -7.05
CA LEU A 60 -4.97 -1.57 -6.02
C LEU A 60 -6.39 -1.41 -5.48
N ALA A 61 -7.41 -1.59 -6.31
CA ALA A 61 -8.81 -1.51 -5.90
C ALA A 61 -9.13 -2.51 -4.78
N TRP A 62 -8.68 -3.76 -4.92
CA TRP A 62 -8.84 -4.80 -3.90
C TRP A 62 -8.00 -4.54 -2.65
N MET A 63 -6.83 -3.88 -2.82
CA MET A 63 -5.93 -3.57 -1.70
C MET A 63 -6.46 -2.46 -0.78
N ILE A 64 -7.26 -1.54 -1.30
CA ILE A 64 -7.84 -0.43 -0.53
C ILE A 64 -9.30 -0.62 -0.14
N GLU A 65 -9.99 -1.62 -0.71
CA GLU A 65 -11.43 -1.85 -0.48
C GLU A 65 -11.82 -1.96 1.01
N PRO A 66 -11.05 -2.64 1.89
CA PRO A 66 -11.36 -2.68 3.32
C PRO A 66 -11.22 -1.33 4.04
N HIS A 67 -10.56 -0.35 3.41
CA HIS A 67 -10.14 0.91 4.02
C HIS A 67 -10.86 2.14 3.46
N ARG A 68 -11.70 1.97 2.42
CA ARG A 68 -12.55 3.07 1.95
C ARG A 68 -13.58 3.45 3.02
N PRO A 69 -13.78 4.75 3.30
CA PRO A 69 -14.92 5.18 4.10
C PRO A 69 -16.23 4.81 3.37
N ARG A 70 -17.21 4.31 4.12
CA ARG A 70 -18.56 4.00 3.62
C ARG A 70 -19.36 5.26 3.36
#